data_AF-A0A1M6UPF6-F1
#
_entry.id   AF-A0A1M6UPF6-F1
#
_cell.length_a   1.000
_cell.length_b   1.000
_cell.length_c   1.000
_cell.angle_alpha   90.00
_cell.angle_beta   90.00
_cell.angle_gamma   90.00
#
_symmetry.space_group_name_H-M   'P 1'
#
loop_
_entity.id
_entity.type
_entity.pdbx_description
1 polymer ?
#
loop_
_entity_poly.entity_id
_entity_poly.type
_entity_poly.pdbx_seq_one_letter_code
_entity_poly.pdbx_strand_id
1 'polypeptide(L)'
;MLGAIINKHTLNSMIPILDDGRNFTPLIFYTEFLPKLAEYYKNNKSEDIKFLLFQKGDTEIFSAIYRIDPISTPLLLSIIEQLSKFHKKSLELYLNNNHATIKVLGFLFRADFFKISRENKILYYNENYLGAFQGNEIRKEHIIKSYKKKDFPNIDFDFENEIQLRDHVNSIISYNVQTHFGELLYDNINTANNHNEYINILSELITNGVIHSQSTTYAMMFVDKYQTKFSISDNGIGFKNSLNSKQNLPFYYKKNEFESNTTLQFPTSINKYFIENLLEIFEILFYSSLKERKGLFDLMLNVVLHSNGYFRLHTNNCQIIISNRIFKYITSLNELRDEILESHKLFELEKISLNDYQQAIIDKKNLISKQFEKIINATIKYYSEETKFSSIRFYNVRFKGVHIEVEIPN
;
A
#
# COMPACT_ATOMS: atom_id res chain seq x y z
N MET A 1 -42.65 -0.38 -7.96
CA MET A 1 -42.19 1.00 -8.19
C MET A 1 -42.48 1.80 -6.92
N LEU A 2 -41.61 1.69 -5.92
CA LEU A 2 -41.65 2.46 -4.68
C LEU A 2 -40.26 3.10 -4.59
N GLY A 3 -40.11 4.24 -5.25
CA GLY A 3 -38.93 5.07 -5.10
C GLY A 3 -38.95 5.59 -3.67
N ALA A 4 -38.02 5.08 -2.85
CA ALA A 4 -37.74 5.67 -1.55
C ALA A 4 -37.28 7.11 -1.83
N ILE A 5 -38.16 8.08 -1.57
CA ILE A 5 -37.79 9.49 -1.52
C ILE A 5 -36.89 9.61 -0.28
N ILE A 6 -35.59 9.45 -0.49
CA ILE A 6 -34.58 9.76 0.51
C ILE A 6 -34.68 11.26 0.74
N ASN A 7 -35.07 11.63 1.96
CA ASN A 7 -35.26 13.01 2.38
C ASN A 7 -33.95 13.80 2.14
N LYS A 8 -34.04 15.06 1.73
CA LYS A 8 -32.85 15.90 1.46
C LYS A 8 -31.94 16.05 2.69
N HIS A 9 -32.51 15.94 3.89
CA HIS A 9 -31.78 15.88 5.17
C HIS A 9 -31.01 14.56 5.38
N THR A 10 -31.49 13.43 4.87
CA THR A 10 -30.80 12.12 4.94
C THR A 10 -29.67 11.95 3.93
N LEU A 11 -29.65 12.73 2.85
CA LEU A 11 -28.53 12.78 1.91
C LEU A 11 -27.32 13.52 2.48
N ASN A 12 -27.53 14.51 3.37
CA ASN A 12 -26.45 15.25 4.03
C ASN A 12 -25.66 14.43 5.07
N SER A 13 -26.15 13.25 5.47
CA SER A 13 -25.46 12.36 6.42
C SER A 13 -24.74 11.18 5.76
N MET A 14 -24.87 11.00 4.44
CA MET A 14 -24.21 9.92 3.71
C MET A 14 -22.99 10.45 2.94
N ILE A 15 -21.89 9.72 2.99
CA ILE A 15 -20.66 10.07 2.27
C ILE A 15 -20.59 9.28 0.96
N PRO A 16 -20.59 9.93 -0.21
CA PRO A 16 -20.37 9.25 -1.48
C PRO A 16 -18.92 8.76 -1.59
N ILE A 17 -18.73 7.52 -2.04
CA ILE A 17 -17.42 6.96 -2.35
C ILE A 17 -16.99 7.40 -3.75
N LEU A 18 -17.87 7.23 -4.75
CA LEU A 18 -17.61 7.58 -6.14
C LEU A 18 -18.41 8.82 -6.53
N ASP A 19 -17.70 9.88 -6.91
CA ASP A 19 -18.29 11.11 -7.45
C ASP A 19 -18.51 10.99 -8.96
N ASP A 20 -19.55 11.65 -9.46
CA ASP A 20 -19.86 11.67 -10.90
C ASP A 20 -18.77 12.40 -11.72
N GLY A 21 -18.42 11.84 -12.87
CA GLY A 21 -17.45 12.41 -13.81
C GLY A 21 -15.99 12.36 -13.33
N ARG A 22 -15.71 11.74 -12.18
CA ARG A 22 -14.36 11.61 -11.61
C ARG A 22 -13.94 10.15 -11.51
N ASN A 23 -12.67 9.89 -11.82
CA ASN A 23 -12.09 8.56 -11.63
C ASN A 23 -11.52 8.45 -10.21
N PHE A 24 -12.02 7.49 -9.42
CA PHE A 24 -11.52 7.25 -8.08
C PHE A 24 -10.15 6.54 -8.14
N THR A 25 -9.09 7.31 -7.93
CA THR A 25 -7.68 6.87 -7.91
C THR A 25 -7.11 6.99 -6.49
N PRO A 26 -5.93 6.42 -6.20
CA PRO A 26 -5.27 6.65 -4.91
C PRO A 26 -5.02 8.14 -4.63
N LEU A 27 -4.77 8.95 -5.66
CA LEU A 27 -4.65 10.41 -5.49
C LEU A 27 -5.97 11.01 -4.96
N ILE A 28 -7.09 10.72 -5.63
CA ILE A 28 -8.43 11.21 -5.21
C ILE A 28 -8.79 10.70 -3.82
N PHE A 29 -8.40 9.46 -3.49
CA PHE A 29 -8.56 8.92 -2.15
C PHE A 29 -7.94 9.83 -1.09
N TYR A 30 -6.66 10.21 -1.24
CA TYR A 30 -5.95 11.02 -0.24
C TYR A 30 -6.32 12.51 -0.29
N THR A 31 -6.58 13.07 -1.47
CA THR A 31 -6.81 14.53 -1.62
C THR A 31 -8.26 14.94 -1.43
N GLU A 32 -9.21 14.03 -1.61
CA GLU A 32 -10.64 14.36 -1.56
C GLU A 32 -11.42 13.46 -0.61
N PHE A 33 -11.39 12.13 -0.82
CA PHE A 33 -12.24 11.22 -0.05
C PHE A 33 -11.88 11.21 1.44
N LEU A 34 -10.60 11.05 1.78
CA LEU A 34 -10.14 11.01 3.17
C LEU A 34 -10.40 12.35 3.91
N PRO A 35 -10.18 13.54 3.30
CA PRO A 35 -10.68 14.82 3.81
C PRO A 35 -12.18 14.87 4.07
N LYS A 36 -13.02 14.38 3.14
CA LYS A 36 -14.48 14.31 3.33
C LYS A 36 -14.84 13.49 4.58
N LEU A 37 -14.15 12.36 4.81
CA LEU A 37 -14.36 11.55 6.02
C LEU A 37 -13.95 12.28 7.30
N ALA A 38 -12.82 12.98 7.28
CA ALA A 38 -12.37 13.74 8.45
C ALA A 38 -13.32 14.91 8.77
N GLU A 39 -13.83 15.61 7.76
CA GLU A 39 -14.83 16.65 7.93
C GLU A 39 -16.13 16.11 8.50
N TYR A 40 -16.59 14.95 8.01
CA TYR A 40 -17.75 14.27 8.56
C TYR A 40 -17.62 14.04 10.07
N TYR A 41 -16.50 13.47 10.55
CA TYR A 41 -16.31 13.21 11.98
C TYR A 41 -16.06 14.46 12.81
N LYS A 42 -15.54 15.54 12.22
CA LYS A 42 -15.45 16.85 12.91
C LYS A 42 -16.83 17.39 13.23
N ASN A 43 -17.78 17.23 12.32
CA ASN A 43 -19.13 17.77 12.43
C ASN A 43 -20.11 16.79 13.14
N ASN A 44 -19.89 15.48 13.01
CA ASN A 44 -20.80 14.43 13.48
C ASN A 44 -20.07 13.42 14.39
N LYS A 45 -19.49 13.89 15.51
CA LYS A 45 -18.58 13.11 16.37
C LYS A 45 -19.12 11.77 16.88
N SER A 46 -20.44 11.62 16.96
CA SER A 46 -21.09 10.45 17.55
C SER A 46 -22.00 9.69 16.58
N GLU A 47 -22.05 10.12 15.31
CA GLU A 47 -22.92 9.48 14.33
C GLU A 47 -22.20 8.36 13.57
N ASP A 48 -22.96 7.30 13.30
CA ASP A 48 -22.51 6.25 12.42
C ASP A 48 -22.35 6.81 11.01
N ILE A 49 -21.18 6.58 10.42
CA ILE A 49 -20.99 6.91 9.01
C ILE A 49 -21.79 5.94 8.13
N LYS A 50 -22.45 6.50 7.13
CA LYS A 50 -23.16 5.76 6.08
C LYS A 50 -22.55 6.09 4.74
N PHE A 51 -22.28 5.08 3.93
CA PHE A 51 -21.69 5.25 2.61
C PHE A 51 -22.73 5.12 1.51
N LEU A 52 -22.64 5.98 0.51
CA LEU A 52 -23.29 5.78 -0.78
C LEU A 52 -22.20 5.40 -1.78
N LEU A 53 -22.34 4.27 -2.48
CA LEU A 53 -21.30 3.90 -3.44
C LEU A 53 -21.20 4.92 -4.58
N PHE A 54 -22.34 5.46 -5.04
CA PHE A 54 -22.43 6.35 -6.22
C PHE A 54 -23.16 7.65 -5.87
N GLN A 55 -22.50 8.80 -5.99
CA GLN A 55 -23.02 10.11 -5.57
C GLN A 55 -24.46 10.42 -6.01
N LYS A 56 -24.80 10.15 -7.27
CA LYS A 56 -26.12 10.46 -7.83
C LYS A 56 -27.11 9.29 -7.74
N GLY A 57 -26.69 8.09 -7.31
CA GLY A 57 -27.56 6.92 -7.16
C GLY A 57 -28.53 6.72 -8.33
N ASP A 58 -29.83 6.75 -8.04
CA ASP A 58 -30.92 6.65 -9.03
C ASP A 58 -31.47 8.00 -9.53
N THR A 59 -30.87 9.13 -9.16
CA THR A 59 -31.31 10.46 -9.62
C THR A 59 -30.90 10.75 -11.06
N GLU A 60 -29.76 10.22 -11.51
CA GLU A 60 -29.23 10.41 -12.87
C GLU A 60 -28.74 9.08 -13.47
N ILE A 61 -29.71 8.23 -13.83
CA ILE A 61 -29.47 6.84 -14.25
C ILE A 61 -28.72 6.72 -15.59
N PHE A 62 -28.84 7.70 -16.48
CA PHE A 62 -28.28 7.62 -17.85
C PHE A 62 -27.08 8.52 -18.10
N SER A 63 -26.96 9.65 -17.38
CA SER A 63 -25.93 10.67 -17.62
C SER A 63 -24.71 10.51 -16.72
N ALA A 64 -24.85 9.90 -15.54
CA ALA A 64 -23.76 9.77 -14.59
C ALA A 64 -22.68 8.80 -15.07
N ILE A 65 -21.41 9.13 -14.81
CA ILE A 65 -20.24 8.35 -15.21
C ILE A 65 -19.37 8.12 -13.98
N TYR A 66 -19.27 6.86 -13.56
CA TYR A 66 -18.43 6.45 -12.45
C TYR A 66 -17.27 5.59 -12.92
N ARG A 67 -16.10 5.79 -12.32
CA ARG A 67 -14.89 4.98 -12.57
C ARG A 67 -14.10 4.82 -11.27
N ILE A 68 -13.48 3.67 -11.12
CA ILE A 68 -12.53 3.37 -10.05
C ILE A 68 -11.31 2.71 -10.66
N ASP A 69 -10.12 3.19 -10.28
CA ASP A 69 -8.87 2.52 -10.61
C ASP A 69 -8.76 1.25 -9.75
N PRO A 70 -8.56 0.06 -10.33
CA PRO A 70 -8.53 -1.21 -9.58
C PRO A 70 -7.64 -1.19 -8.34
N ILE A 71 -6.46 -0.59 -8.44
CA ILE A 71 -5.51 -0.46 -7.33
C ILE A 71 -5.97 0.46 -6.19
N SER A 72 -7.09 1.18 -6.33
CA SER A 72 -7.69 1.94 -5.23
C SER A 72 -8.50 1.05 -4.28
N THR A 73 -8.89 -0.15 -4.74
CA THR A 73 -9.77 -1.04 -3.97
C THR A 73 -9.14 -1.60 -2.68
N PRO A 74 -7.83 -1.96 -2.63
CA PRO A 74 -7.19 -2.31 -1.36
C PRO A 74 -7.19 -1.16 -0.35
N LEU A 75 -6.89 0.08 -0.75
CA LEU A 75 -6.96 1.23 0.16
C LEU A 75 -8.37 1.46 0.70
N LEU A 76 -9.36 1.33 -0.19
CA LEU A 76 -10.76 1.53 0.18
C LEU A 76 -11.19 0.52 1.25
N LEU A 77 -10.83 -0.76 1.09
CA LEU A 77 -11.07 -1.78 2.11
C LEU A 77 -10.32 -1.45 3.42
N SER A 78 -9.05 -1.02 3.34
CA SER A 78 -8.27 -0.66 4.52
C SER A 78 -8.94 0.45 5.34
N ILE A 79 -9.36 1.56 4.72
CA ILE A 79 -10.00 2.66 5.47
C ILE A 79 -11.38 2.26 6.01
N ILE A 80 -12.19 1.54 5.23
CA ILE A 80 -13.54 1.15 5.67
C ILE A 80 -13.43 0.13 6.82
N GLU A 81 -12.49 -0.81 6.77
CA GLU A 81 -12.22 -1.72 7.90
C GLU A 81 -11.72 -0.94 9.12
N GLN A 82 -10.86 0.07 8.95
CA GLN A 82 -10.41 0.91 10.06
C GLN A 82 -11.60 1.60 10.73
N LEU A 83 -12.52 2.16 9.95
CA LEU A 83 -13.74 2.79 10.45
C LEU A 83 -14.69 1.77 11.07
N SER A 84 -14.84 0.58 10.48
CA SER A 84 -15.66 -0.50 11.02
C SER A 84 -15.17 -0.94 12.40
N LYS A 85 -13.84 -1.06 12.58
CA LYS A 85 -13.21 -1.34 13.88
C LYS A 85 -13.45 -0.22 14.88
N PHE A 86 -13.37 1.04 14.45
CA PHE A 86 -13.67 2.20 15.28
C PHE A 86 -15.12 2.18 15.79
N HIS A 87 -16.08 1.89 14.91
CA HIS A 87 -17.50 1.77 15.24
C HIS A 87 -17.88 0.43 15.90
N LYS A 88 -16.97 -0.54 15.92
CA LYS A 88 -17.18 -1.91 16.40
C LYS A 88 -18.35 -2.64 15.72
N LYS A 89 -18.63 -2.30 14.46
CA LYS A 89 -19.69 -2.92 13.65
C LYS A 89 -19.44 -2.72 12.16
N SER A 90 -20.14 -3.51 11.34
CA SER A 90 -20.16 -3.32 9.89
C SER A 90 -20.79 -1.97 9.53
N LEU A 91 -20.22 -1.28 8.55
CA LEU A 91 -20.71 0.02 8.09
C LEU A 91 -21.73 -0.16 6.97
N GLU A 92 -22.74 0.70 6.96
CA GLU A 92 -23.82 0.64 5.96
C GLU A 92 -23.35 1.20 4.62
N LEU A 93 -23.50 0.42 3.55
CA LEU A 93 -23.21 0.82 2.18
C LEU A 93 -24.49 0.72 1.33
N TYR A 94 -24.94 1.87 0.84
CA TYR A 94 -26.05 1.97 -0.10
C TYR A 94 -25.54 1.75 -1.52
N LEU A 95 -26.24 0.85 -2.22
CA LEU A 95 -25.95 0.46 -3.60
C LEU A 95 -27.11 0.87 -4.50
N ASN A 96 -26.77 1.15 -5.76
CA ASN A 96 -27.74 1.32 -6.84
C ASN A 96 -27.23 0.50 -8.03
N ASN A 97 -28.12 -0.25 -8.68
CA ASN A 97 -27.80 -1.03 -9.87
C ASN A 97 -28.67 -0.55 -11.03
N ASN A 98 -28.09 0.31 -11.86
CA ASN A 98 -28.75 0.95 -12.98
C ASN A 98 -27.75 1.15 -14.12
N HIS A 99 -28.18 1.75 -15.24
CA HIS A 99 -27.35 1.87 -16.44
C HIS A 99 -26.00 2.57 -16.21
N ALA A 100 -25.95 3.60 -15.36
CA ALA A 100 -24.73 4.32 -15.01
C ALA A 100 -23.79 3.54 -14.07
N THR A 101 -24.34 2.71 -13.17
CA THR A 101 -23.58 2.10 -12.06
C THR A 101 -23.16 0.65 -12.31
N ILE A 102 -23.88 -0.07 -13.18
CA ILE A 102 -23.78 -1.53 -13.35
C ILE A 102 -22.38 -2.03 -13.69
N LYS A 103 -21.59 -1.25 -14.46
CA LYS A 103 -20.23 -1.63 -14.86
C LYS A 103 -19.27 -1.63 -13.67
N VAL A 104 -19.29 -0.56 -12.88
CA VAL A 104 -18.44 -0.44 -11.68
C VAL A 104 -18.88 -1.44 -10.62
N LEU A 105 -20.19 -1.62 -10.44
CA LEU A 105 -20.73 -2.60 -9.50
C LEU A 105 -20.31 -4.03 -9.88
N GLY A 106 -20.39 -4.37 -11.17
CA GLY A 106 -19.93 -5.65 -11.70
C GLY A 106 -18.43 -5.86 -11.56
N PHE A 107 -17.61 -4.81 -11.75
CA PHE A 107 -16.17 -4.87 -11.49
C PHE A 107 -15.89 -5.18 -10.01
N LEU A 108 -16.46 -4.41 -9.08
CA LEU A 108 -16.24 -4.61 -7.64
C LEU A 108 -16.72 -5.98 -7.16
N PHE A 109 -17.84 -6.47 -7.72
CA PHE A 109 -18.33 -7.81 -7.45
C PHE A 109 -17.34 -8.88 -7.88
N ARG A 110 -16.87 -8.83 -9.13
CA ARG A 110 -15.95 -9.83 -9.68
C ARG A 110 -14.55 -9.75 -9.08
N ALA A 111 -14.13 -8.57 -8.59
CA ALA A 111 -12.86 -8.38 -7.89
C ALA A 111 -12.88 -8.84 -6.42
N ASP A 112 -13.94 -9.52 -5.97
CA ASP A 112 -14.21 -9.96 -4.59
C ASP A 112 -14.32 -8.84 -3.53
N PHE A 113 -14.47 -7.57 -3.92
CA PHE A 113 -14.61 -6.46 -2.96
C PHE A 113 -15.76 -6.70 -1.96
N PHE A 114 -16.94 -7.02 -2.48
CA PHE A 114 -18.14 -7.27 -1.68
C PHE A 114 -17.98 -8.53 -0.81
N LYS A 115 -17.49 -9.63 -1.40
CA LYS A 115 -17.25 -10.90 -0.69
C LYS A 115 -16.30 -10.70 0.50
N ILE A 116 -15.14 -10.09 0.27
CA ILE A 116 -14.13 -9.82 1.30
C ILE A 116 -14.71 -8.90 2.38
N SER A 117 -15.43 -7.85 1.98
CA SER A 117 -16.03 -6.92 2.94
C SER A 117 -17.05 -7.61 3.87
N ARG A 118 -17.85 -8.55 3.35
CA ARG A 118 -18.84 -9.30 4.10
C ARG A 118 -18.21 -10.34 5.03
N GLU A 119 -17.28 -11.14 4.52
CA GLU A 119 -16.58 -12.19 5.29
C GLU A 119 -15.79 -11.61 6.47
N ASN A 120 -15.30 -10.38 6.33
CA ASN A 120 -14.59 -9.66 7.38
C ASN A 120 -15.49 -8.72 8.20
N LYS A 121 -16.81 -8.75 7.99
CA LYS A 121 -17.80 -7.91 8.70
C LYS A 121 -17.50 -6.41 8.61
N ILE A 122 -16.96 -5.96 7.49
CA ILE A 122 -16.57 -4.57 7.23
C ILE A 122 -17.78 -3.76 6.77
N LEU A 123 -18.55 -4.30 5.83
CA LEU A 123 -19.70 -3.65 5.21
C LEU A 123 -20.97 -4.47 5.35
N TYR A 124 -22.10 -3.78 5.45
CA TYR A 124 -23.45 -4.30 5.30
C TYR A 124 -24.15 -3.58 4.14
N TYR A 125 -24.73 -4.34 3.22
CA TYR A 125 -25.42 -3.81 2.03
C TYR A 125 -26.49 -4.80 1.57
N ASN A 126 -27.44 -4.33 0.75
CA ASN A 126 -28.48 -5.18 0.18
C ASN A 126 -27.94 -5.93 -1.06
N GLU A 127 -27.81 -7.24 -0.94
CA GLU A 127 -27.25 -8.11 -2.00
C GLU A 127 -28.13 -8.16 -3.27
N ASN A 128 -29.41 -7.79 -3.18
CA ASN A 128 -30.30 -7.78 -4.35
C ASN A 128 -29.85 -6.78 -5.44
N TYR A 129 -29.00 -5.82 -5.10
CA TYR A 129 -28.37 -4.93 -6.10
C TYR A 129 -27.22 -5.60 -6.84
N LEU A 130 -26.68 -6.73 -6.38
CA LEU A 130 -25.53 -7.42 -6.96
C LEU A 130 -25.97 -8.50 -7.97
N GLY A 131 -26.27 -8.09 -9.19
CA GLY A 131 -26.69 -9.03 -10.23
C GLY A 131 -26.91 -8.37 -11.59
N ALA A 132 -27.26 -9.20 -12.58
CA ALA A 132 -27.52 -8.80 -13.96
C ALA A 132 -26.39 -7.99 -14.63
N PHE A 133 -25.14 -8.15 -14.16
CA PHE A 133 -24.00 -7.40 -14.67
C PHE A 133 -23.78 -7.64 -16.15
N GLN A 134 -23.65 -6.55 -16.90
CA GLN A 134 -23.38 -6.58 -18.33
C GLN A 134 -21.87 -6.48 -18.61
N GLY A 135 -21.42 -7.08 -19.72
CA GLY A 135 -20.06 -6.95 -20.22
C GLY A 135 -19.09 -8.04 -19.74
N ASN A 136 -17.86 -7.95 -20.25
CA ASN A 136 -16.83 -8.97 -20.14
C ASN A 136 -16.48 -9.31 -18.69
N GLU A 137 -16.18 -10.59 -18.45
CA GLU A 137 -15.58 -11.03 -17.20
C GLU A 137 -14.21 -10.37 -17.02
N ILE A 138 -13.86 -10.06 -15.76
CA ILE A 138 -12.47 -9.74 -15.45
C ILE A 138 -11.71 -11.05 -15.32
N ARG A 139 -10.41 -11.01 -15.57
CA ARG A 139 -9.53 -12.17 -15.39
C ARG A 139 -9.59 -12.66 -13.95
N LYS A 140 -9.53 -13.99 -13.75
CA LYS A 140 -9.61 -14.65 -12.44
C LYS A 140 -8.48 -14.23 -11.48
N GLU A 141 -7.39 -13.67 -12.00
CA GLU A 141 -6.28 -13.14 -11.19
C GLU A 141 -6.49 -11.69 -10.74
N HIS A 142 -7.34 -10.91 -11.42
CA HIS A 142 -7.65 -9.51 -11.10
C HIS A 142 -8.61 -9.41 -9.89
N ILE A 143 -8.25 -10.09 -8.81
CA ILE A 143 -9.05 -10.25 -7.60
C ILE A 143 -8.27 -9.67 -6.41
N ILE A 144 -8.97 -8.98 -5.53
CA ILE A 144 -8.40 -8.50 -4.27
C ILE A 144 -8.08 -9.71 -3.38
N LYS A 145 -6.90 -9.73 -2.80
CA LYS A 145 -6.46 -10.77 -1.85
C LYS A 145 -6.39 -10.17 -0.46
N SER A 146 -6.90 -10.88 0.55
CA SER A 146 -6.80 -10.50 1.96
C SER A 146 -5.91 -11.49 2.70
N TYR A 147 -4.93 -10.99 3.44
CA TYR A 147 -4.00 -11.80 4.25
C TYR A 147 -4.02 -11.31 5.69
N LYS A 148 -4.15 -12.24 6.64
CA LYS A 148 -4.28 -11.93 8.07
C LYS A 148 -3.86 -13.13 8.90
N LYS A 149 -3.48 -12.89 10.16
CA LYS A 149 -2.97 -13.94 11.07
C LYS A 149 -3.90 -15.16 11.16
N LYS A 150 -5.22 -14.95 11.17
CA LYS A 150 -6.21 -16.02 11.25
C LYS A 150 -6.22 -16.99 10.05
N ASP A 151 -5.56 -16.64 8.95
CA ASP A 151 -5.43 -17.51 7.78
C ASP A 151 -4.33 -18.58 7.98
N PHE A 152 -3.57 -18.49 9.08
CA PHE A 152 -2.47 -19.39 9.42
C PHE A 152 -2.71 -20.06 10.80
N PRO A 153 -3.76 -20.89 10.94
CA PRO A 153 -4.17 -21.43 12.25
C PRO A 153 -3.14 -22.36 12.90
N ASN A 154 -2.22 -22.92 12.12
CA ASN A 154 -1.17 -23.83 12.60
C ASN A 154 0.15 -23.11 12.95
N ILE A 155 0.17 -21.78 12.87
CA ILE A 155 1.35 -20.97 13.20
C ILE A 155 1.08 -20.27 14.53
N ASP A 156 1.98 -20.48 15.49
CA ASP A 156 2.02 -19.68 16.70
C ASP A 156 2.64 -18.31 16.40
N PHE A 157 1.85 -17.25 16.46
CA PHE A 157 2.32 -15.88 16.22
C PHE A 157 2.99 -15.24 17.45
N ASP A 158 2.93 -15.91 18.59
CA ASP A 158 3.60 -15.50 19.84
C ASP A 158 4.98 -16.18 19.98
N PHE A 159 5.43 -16.87 18.93
CA PHE A 159 6.72 -17.54 18.86
C PHE A 159 7.89 -16.56 19.08
N GLU A 160 8.78 -16.87 20.03
CA GLU A 160 9.86 -15.95 20.46
C GLU A 160 10.87 -15.65 19.34
N ASN A 161 11.12 -16.61 18.45
CA ASN A 161 12.04 -16.41 17.34
C ASN A 161 11.33 -15.79 16.13
N GLU A 162 11.38 -14.45 16.05
CA GLU A 162 10.78 -13.66 14.96
C GLU A 162 11.27 -14.09 13.56
N ILE A 163 12.53 -14.53 13.42
CA ILE A 163 13.09 -14.97 12.13
C ILE A 163 12.40 -16.27 11.68
N GLN A 164 12.32 -17.26 12.57
CA GLN A 164 11.66 -18.54 12.28
C GLN A 164 10.16 -18.37 12.03
N LEU A 165 9.48 -17.54 12.84
CA LEU A 165 8.07 -17.19 12.60
C LEU A 165 7.88 -16.60 11.20
N ARG A 166 8.74 -15.66 10.82
CA ARG A 166 8.71 -15.05 9.49
C ARG A 166 8.90 -16.10 8.41
N ASP A 167 9.89 -16.97 8.52
CA ASP A 167 10.18 -17.98 7.49
C ASP A 167 9.02 -18.97 7.31
N HIS A 168 8.39 -19.40 8.40
CA HIS A 168 7.18 -20.23 8.34
C HIS A 168 6.03 -19.52 7.62
N VAL A 169 5.71 -18.27 8.01
CA VAL A 169 4.63 -17.50 7.37
C VAL A 169 4.95 -17.20 5.91
N ASN A 170 6.19 -16.81 5.61
CA ASN A 170 6.64 -16.46 4.27
C ASN A 170 6.59 -17.67 3.33
N SER A 171 6.93 -18.87 3.80
CA SER A 171 6.87 -20.09 2.96
C SER A 171 5.47 -20.35 2.40
N ILE A 172 4.43 -20.17 3.22
CA ILE A 172 3.02 -20.33 2.82
C ILE A 172 2.58 -19.15 1.94
N ILE A 173 2.95 -17.93 2.32
CA ILE A 173 2.62 -16.73 1.53
C ILE A 173 3.25 -16.80 0.15
N SER A 174 4.47 -17.31 0.00
CA SER A 174 5.15 -17.45 -1.28
C SER A 174 4.40 -18.35 -2.26
N TYR A 175 3.85 -19.46 -1.78
CA TYR A 175 2.95 -20.29 -2.57
C TYR A 175 1.68 -19.53 -3.00
N ASN A 176 1.07 -18.79 -2.07
CA ASN A 176 -0.14 -18.01 -2.35
C ASN A 176 0.13 -16.88 -3.35
N VAL A 177 1.23 -16.15 -3.19
CA VAL A 177 1.65 -15.04 -4.08
C VAL A 177 1.92 -15.57 -5.49
N GLN A 178 2.61 -16.70 -5.63
CA GLN A 178 2.78 -17.37 -6.94
C GLN A 178 1.43 -17.72 -7.57
N THR A 179 0.50 -18.27 -6.79
CA THR A 179 -0.83 -18.65 -7.28
C THR A 179 -1.68 -17.43 -7.64
N HIS A 180 -1.58 -16.35 -6.87
CA HIS A 180 -2.44 -15.17 -7.01
C HIS A 180 -1.96 -14.18 -8.07
N PHE A 181 -0.65 -14.00 -8.21
CA PHE A 181 -0.06 -12.93 -9.02
C PHE A 181 0.88 -13.45 -10.10
N GLY A 182 1.18 -14.76 -10.11
CA GLY A 182 2.22 -15.28 -10.97
C GLY A 182 1.93 -15.14 -12.46
N GLU A 183 0.71 -15.46 -12.90
CA GLU A 183 0.31 -15.27 -14.31
C GLU A 183 0.38 -13.78 -14.72
N LEU A 184 -0.04 -12.86 -13.83
CA LEU A 184 -0.03 -11.42 -14.10
C LEU A 184 1.39 -10.84 -14.23
N LEU A 185 2.35 -11.38 -13.47
CA LEU A 185 3.76 -10.99 -13.59
C LEU A 185 4.39 -11.46 -14.90
N TYR A 186 3.89 -12.54 -15.52
CA TYR A 186 4.37 -12.97 -16.83
C TYR A 186 3.85 -12.11 -18.00
N ASP A 187 2.73 -11.41 -17.81
CA ASP A 187 2.10 -10.63 -18.88
C ASP A 187 2.85 -9.34 -19.25
N ASN A 188 3.82 -8.93 -18.43
CA ASN A 188 4.63 -7.74 -18.66
C ASN A 188 6.11 -8.13 -18.76
N ILE A 189 6.78 -7.68 -19.82
CA ILE A 189 8.16 -8.10 -20.14
C ILE A 189 9.16 -7.70 -19.05
N ASN A 190 8.92 -6.57 -18.38
CA ASN A 190 9.80 -6.05 -17.33
C ASN A 190 9.68 -6.87 -16.04
N THR A 191 8.50 -7.44 -15.77
CA THR A 191 8.29 -8.33 -14.61
C THR A 191 8.59 -9.80 -14.93
N ALA A 192 8.37 -10.24 -16.16
CA ALA A 192 8.56 -11.63 -16.57
C ALA A 192 10.02 -12.10 -16.41
N ASN A 193 11.00 -11.26 -16.78
CA ASN A 193 12.42 -11.59 -16.65
C ASN A 193 12.87 -11.74 -15.20
N ASN A 194 12.21 -11.05 -14.27
CA ASN A 194 12.51 -11.05 -12.83
C ASN A 194 11.38 -11.67 -12.00
N HIS A 195 10.60 -12.58 -12.62
CA HIS A 195 9.35 -13.11 -12.05
C HIS A 195 9.52 -13.64 -10.62
N ASN A 196 10.49 -14.54 -10.41
CA ASN A 196 10.75 -15.14 -9.09
C ASN A 196 11.17 -14.11 -8.04
N GLU A 197 11.87 -13.06 -8.47
CA GLU A 197 12.28 -11.99 -7.57
C GLU A 197 11.08 -11.15 -7.12
N TYR A 198 10.16 -10.82 -8.03
CA TYR A 198 8.90 -10.17 -7.66
C TYR A 198 8.10 -11.03 -6.67
N ILE A 199 7.97 -12.33 -6.93
CA ILE A 199 7.28 -13.24 -6.01
C ILE A 199 7.91 -13.19 -4.61
N ASN A 200 9.22 -13.35 -4.50
CA ASN A 200 9.92 -13.31 -3.21
C ASN A 200 9.71 -11.98 -2.47
N ILE A 201 9.83 -10.86 -3.19
CA ILE A 201 9.65 -9.52 -2.62
C ILE A 201 8.21 -9.31 -2.17
N LEU A 202 7.22 -9.65 -2.99
CA LEU A 202 5.80 -9.50 -2.66
C LEU A 202 5.43 -10.36 -1.44
N SER A 203 5.95 -11.57 -1.37
CA SER A 203 5.77 -12.46 -0.21
C SER A 203 6.34 -11.87 1.06
N GLU A 204 7.55 -11.30 1.00
CA GLU A 204 8.15 -10.63 2.16
C GLU A 204 7.32 -9.41 2.60
N LEU A 205 6.80 -8.62 1.67
CA LEU A 205 5.97 -7.45 1.98
C LEU A 205 4.65 -7.85 2.66
N ILE A 206 3.95 -8.84 2.10
CA ILE A 206 2.69 -9.34 2.67
C ILE A 206 2.95 -10.03 4.02
N THR A 207 4.04 -10.78 4.16
CA THR A 207 4.47 -11.38 5.44
C THR A 207 4.67 -10.31 6.51
N ASN A 208 5.39 -9.23 6.19
CA ASN A 208 5.58 -8.12 7.11
C ASN A 208 4.23 -7.46 7.49
N GLY A 209 3.31 -7.32 6.53
CA GLY A 209 1.94 -6.87 6.79
C GLY A 209 1.20 -7.79 7.78
N VAL A 210 1.22 -9.11 7.57
CA VAL A 210 0.54 -10.09 8.42
C VAL A 210 1.13 -10.11 9.84
N ILE A 211 2.45 -10.12 9.98
CA ILE A 211 3.12 -10.26 11.27
C ILE A 211 3.05 -8.95 12.07
N HIS A 212 3.37 -7.81 11.43
CA HIS A 212 3.65 -6.55 12.12
C HIS A 212 2.54 -5.51 12.06
N SER A 213 1.61 -5.55 11.11
CA SER A 213 0.59 -4.50 10.98
C SER A 213 -0.49 -4.59 12.07
N GLN A 214 -0.68 -5.76 12.69
CA GLN A 214 -1.82 -6.08 13.57
C GLN A 214 -3.19 -5.91 12.87
N SER A 215 -3.20 -5.98 11.54
CA SER A 215 -4.38 -5.77 10.71
C SER A 215 -4.43 -6.72 9.51
N THR A 216 -5.52 -6.64 8.75
CA THR A 216 -5.62 -7.32 7.46
C THR A 216 -4.78 -6.58 6.43
N THR A 217 -3.99 -7.31 5.67
CA THR A 217 -3.25 -6.79 4.52
C THR A 217 -4.03 -7.12 3.25
N TYR A 218 -4.47 -6.10 2.52
CA TYR A 218 -5.12 -6.25 1.22
C TYR A 218 -4.12 -6.03 0.11
N ALA A 219 -4.14 -6.88 -0.91
CA ALA A 219 -3.29 -6.74 -2.08
C ALA A 219 -4.09 -6.98 -3.37
N MET A 220 -3.75 -6.25 -4.43
CA MET A 220 -4.30 -6.47 -5.76
C MET A 220 -3.24 -6.15 -6.81
N MET A 221 -3.17 -7.00 -7.84
CA MET A 221 -2.43 -6.73 -9.07
C MET A 221 -3.42 -6.61 -10.22
N PHE A 222 -3.17 -5.68 -11.13
CA PHE A 222 -4.00 -5.44 -12.28
C PHE A 222 -3.13 -5.15 -13.50
N VAL A 223 -3.33 -5.88 -14.58
CA VAL A 223 -2.59 -5.72 -15.83
C VAL A 223 -3.56 -5.26 -16.91
N ASP A 224 -3.20 -4.18 -17.60
CA ASP A 224 -3.84 -3.77 -18.84
C ASP A 224 -2.83 -3.79 -19.99
N LYS A 225 -3.26 -3.31 -21.17
CA LYS A 225 -2.41 -3.30 -22.37
C LYS A 225 -1.24 -2.32 -22.32
N TYR A 226 -1.21 -1.41 -21.35
CA TYR A 226 -0.19 -0.38 -21.21
C TYR A 226 0.73 -0.63 -20.02
N GLN A 227 0.24 -1.26 -18.96
CA GLN A 227 0.98 -1.38 -17.70
C GLN A 227 0.46 -2.47 -16.78
N THR A 228 1.34 -2.90 -15.89
CA THR A 228 1.05 -3.65 -14.67
C THR A 228 1.02 -2.70 -13.49
N LYS A 229 -0.10 -2.68 -12.76
CA LYS A 229 -0.22 -1.97 -11.49
C LYS A 229 -0.36 -2.94 -10.33
N PHE A 230 0.16 -2.53 -9.19
CA PHE A 230 0.09 -3.31 -7.96
C PHE A 230 -0.15 -2.41 -6.76
N SER A 231 -0.98 -2.87 -5.81
CA SER A 231 -1.22 -2.18 -4.55
C SER A 231 -1.23 -3.17 -3.39
N ILE A 232 -0.54 -2.83 -2.30
CA ILE A 232 -0.65 -3.46 -0.98
C ILE A 232 -1.05 -2.37 0.01
N SER A 233 -2.13 -2.58 0.76
CA SER A 233 -2.55 -1.68 1.81
C SER A 233 -2.90 -2.44 3.08
N ASP A 234 -2.52 -1.87 4.22
CA ASP A 234 -2.99 -2.27 5.54
C ASP A 234 -3.55 -1.04 6.30
N ASN A 235 -4.32 -1.29 7.36
CA ASN A 235 -4.78 -0.26 8.30
C ASN A 235 -4.10 -0.37 9.67
N GLY A 236 -2.85 -0.83 9.66
CA GLY A 236 -2.12 -1.27 10.82
C GLY A 236 -1.47 -0.15 11.62
N ILE A 237 -0.40 -0.50 12.33
CA ILE A 237 0.30 0.42 13.24
C ILE A 237 1.26 1.40 12.53
N GLY A 238 1.57 1.18 11.24
CA GLY A 238 2.48 2.01 10.43
C GLY A 238 3.97 1.73 10.68
N PHE A 239 4.84 2.27 9.82
CA PHE A 239 6.27 1.91 9.79
C PHE A 239 7.01 2.13 11.11
N LYS A 240 6.90 3.32 11.71
CA LYS A 240 7.60 3.67 12.96
C LYS A 240 7.27 2.70 14.09
N ASN A 241 5.99 2.39 14.27
CA ASN A 241 5.55 1.49 15.33
C ASN A 241 5.95 0.04 15.04
N SER A 242 5.84 -0.42 13.79
CA SER A 242 6.29 -1.75 13.40
C SER A 242 7.79 -1.94 13.64
N LEU A 243 8.62 -0.96 13.29
CA LEU A 243 10.06 -1.00 13.51
C LEU A 243 10.41 -0.96 15.01
N ASN A 244 9.72 -0.12 15.78
CA ASN A 244 9.91 -0.03 17.23
C ASN A 244 9.49 -1.31 17.97
N SER A 245 8.53 -2.07 17.45
CA SER A 245 8.09 -3.35 18.05
C SER A 245 9.08 -4.50 17.88
N LYS A 246 10.06 -4.40 16.96
CA LYS A 246 11.07 -5.45 16.76
C LYS A 246 11.97 -5.55 18.00
N GLN A 247 12.07 -6.75 18.54
CA GLN A 247 12.87 -7.03 19.74
C GLN A 247 14.33 -7.30 19.38
N ASN A 248 14.56 -8.10 18.34
CA ASN A 248 15.90 -8.51 17.90
C ASN A 248 16.27 -7.79 16.61
N LEU A 249 17.00 -6.68 16.75
CA LEU A 249 17.57 -6.00 15.60
C LEU A 249 18.95 -6.56 15.27
N PRO A 250 19.31 -6.61 13.98
CA PRO A 250 20.63 -7.07 13.58
C PRO A 250 21.71 -6.12 14.08
N PHE A 251 22.93 -6.65 14.34
CA PHE A 251 24.05 -5.88 14.90
C PHE A 251 24.37 -4.59 14.13
N TYR A 252 24.09 -4.57 12.82
CA TYR A 252 24.38 -3.45 11.94
C TYR A 252 23.37 -2.31 12.05
N TYR A 253 22.23 -2.48 12.71
CA TYR A 253 21.16 -1.46 12.71
C TYR A 253 20.65 -1.15 14.12
N LYS A 254 20.54 0.15 14.43
CA LYS A 254 19.90 0.65 15.66
C LYS A 254 18.56 1.34 15.33
N LYS A 255 17.61 1.29 16.25
CA LYS A 255 16.27 1.93 16.06
C LYS A 255 16.41 3.41 15.73
N ASN A 256 15.78 3.83 14.63
CA ASN A 256 15.75 5.23 14.18
C ASN A 256 17.17 5.80 13.93
N GLU A 257 18.12 4.93 13.55
CA GLU A 257 19.51 5.31 13.33
C GLU A 257 19.65 6.31 12.19
N PHE A 258 18.87 6.17 11.13
CA PHE A 258 18.94 7.11 10.01
C PHE A 258 18.23 8.44 10.36
N GLU A 259 17.04 8.39 10.94
CA GLU A 259 16.27 9.56 11.44
C GLU A 259 17.12 10.41 12.41
N SER A 260 17.83 9.77 13.36
CA SER A 260 18.62 10.47 14.38
C SER A 260 19.91 11.11 13.86
N ASN A 261 20.49 10.57 12.80
CA ASN A 261 21.73 11.08 12.21
C ASN A 261 21.51 12.04 11.04
N THR A 262 20.30 12.05 10.46
CA THR A 262 19.99 12.88 9.30
C THR A 262 19.55 14.28 9.72
N THR A 263 20.25 15.30 9.23
CA THR A 263 19.80 16.69 9.35
C THR A 263 19.26 17.18 8.00
N LEU A 264 17.94 17.34 7.89
CA LEU A 264 17.30 17.82 6.66
C LEU A 264 17.11 19.34 6.70
N GLN A 265 17.49 20.01 5.61
CA GLN A 265 17.15 21.42 5.39
C GLN A 265 15.83 21.49 4.63
N PHE A 266 14.73 21.69 5.36
CA PHE A 266 13.44 21.99 4.74
C PHE A 266 13.19 23.50 4.69
N PRO A 267 12.42 23.97 3.68
CA PRO A 267 11.76 25.25 3.77
C PRO A 267 11.03 25.39 5.11
N THR A 268 11.21 26.51 5.80
CA THR A 268 10.61 26.80 7.12
C THR A 268 9.08 26.78 7.11
N SER A 269 8.45 26.80 5.93
CA SER A 269 7.01 26.70 5.74
C SER A 269 6.43 25.30 5.95
N ILE A 270 7.24 24.24 5.92
CA ILE A 270 6.75 22.86 6.04
C ILE A 270 6.66 22.47 7.52
N ASN A 271 5.49 21.95 7.92
CA ASN A 271 5.25 21.50 9.28
C ASN A 271 6.21 20.35 9.66
N LYS A 272 6.86 20.46 10.83
CA LYS A 272 7.78 19.46 11.36
C LYS A 272 7.19 18.04 11.39
N TYR A 273 5.90 17.90 11.66
CA TYR A 273 5.22 16.61 11.67
C TYR A 273 5.28 15.89 10.30
N PHE A 274 5.20 16.64 9.21
CA PHE A 274 5.33 16.09 7.86
C PHE A 274 6.76 15.63 7.56
N ILE A 275 7.75 16.35 8.10
CA ILE A 275 9.16 15.97 8.01
C ILE A 275 9.40 14.66 8.77
N GLU A 276 8.84 14.51 9.97
CA GLU A 276 8.91 13.27 10.75
C GLU A 276 8.32 12.09 9.97
N ASN A 277 7.13 12.24 9.36
CA ASN A 277 6.53 11.17 8.56
C ASN A 277 7.33 10.86 7.27
N LEU A 278 8.01 11.84 6.68
CA LEU A 278 8.93 11.58 5.57
C LEU A 278 10.12 10.75 6.04
N LEU A 279 10.74 11.13 7.17
CA LEU A 279 11.85 10.40 7.76
C LEU A 279 11.46 8.96 8.12
N GLU A 280 10.23 8.72 8.59
CA GLU A 280 9.73 7.36 8.84
C GLU A 280 9.77 6.47 7.58
N ILE A 281 9.43 7.03 6.41
CA ILE A 281 9.48 6.29 5.16
C ILE A 281 10.92 5.98 4.76
N PHE A 282 11.83 6.96 4.89
CA PHE A 282 13.23 6.75 4.53
C PHE A 282 13.97 5.86 5.53
N GLU A 283 13.61 5.90 6.82
CA GLU A 283 14.11 4.99 7.84
C GLU A 283 13.79 3.54 7.49
N ILE A 284 12.56 3.24 7.07
CA ILE A 284 12.20 1.87 6.70
C ILE A 284 12.86 1.40 5.41
N LEU A 285 13.05 2.30 4.43
CA LEU A 285 13.80 1.99 3.20
C LEU A 285 15.27 1.74 3.51
N PHE A 286 15.88 2.57 4.37
CA PHE A 286 17.24 2.39 4.86
C PHE A 286 17.38 1.04 5.57
N TYR A 287 16.53 0.74 6.56
CA TYR A 287 16.54 -0.55 7.24
C TYR A 287 16.35 -1.71 6.27
N SER A 288 15.43 -1.59 5.30
CA SER A 288 15.21 -2.62 4.28
C SER A 288 16.43 -2.86 3.39
N SER A 289 17.25 -1.83 3.10
CA SER A 289 18.43 -1.95 2.24
C SER A 289 19.60 -2.73 2.86
N LEU A 290 19.61 -2.88 4.20
CA LEU A 290 20.68 -3.53 4.94
C LEU A 290 20.45 -5.04 5.17
N LYS A 291 19.23 -5.51 4.97
CA LYS A 291 18.82 -6.88 5.28
C LYS A 291 19.48 -7.90 4.36
N GLU A 292 19.64 -9.11 4.85
CA GLU A 292 20.11 -10.29 4.10
C GLU A 292 19.18 -10.73 2.97
N ARG A 293 17.93 -10.27 2.99
CA ARG A 293 16.87 -10.66 2.07
C ARG A 293 16.29 -9.48 1.31
N LYS A 294 15.73 -9.76 0.13
CA LYS A 294 15.06 -8.76 -0.71
C LYS A 294 13.68 -8.39 -0.14
N GLY A 295 13.31 -7.12 -0.20
CA GLY A 295 12.07 -6.60 0.35
C GLY A 295 11.65 -5.27 -0.25
N LEU A 296 11.14 -4.35 0.58
CA LEU A 296 10.55 -3.07 0.14
C LEU A 296 11.51 -2.21 -0.68
N PHE A 297 12.76 -2.15 -0.26
CA PHE A 297 13.78 -1.40 -0.98
C PHE A 297 14.08 -2.00 -2.35
N ASP A 298 14.19 -3.33 -2.43
CA ASP A 298 14.42 -4.05 -3.68
C ASP A 298 13.22 -3.94 -4.64
N LEU A 299 11.98 -3.88 -4.12
CA LEU A 299 10.80 -3.57 -4.93
C LEU A 299 10.95 -2.20 -5.63
N MET A 300 11.34 -1.19 -4.85
CA MET A 300 11.55 0.17 -5.36
C MET A 300 12.63 0.18 -6.44
N LEU A 301 13.76 -0.51 -6.22
CA LEU A 301 14.85 -0.60 -7.20
C LEU A 301 14.38 -1.28 -8.49
N ASN A 302 13.73 -2.43 -8.41
CA ASN A 302 13.26 -3.17 -9.59
C ASN A 302 12.23 -2.40 -10.41
N VAL A 303 11.29 -1.73 -9.74
CA VAL A 303 10.28 -0.92 -10.42
C VAL A 303 10.92 0.28 -11.10
N VAL A 304 11.79 1.00 -10.40
CA VAL A 304 12.31 2.27 -10.90
C VAL A 304 13.43 2.05 -11.91
N LEU A 305 14.47 1.29 -11.54
CA LEU A 305 15.66 1.09 -12.38
C LEU A 305 15.43 0.08 -13.50
N HIS A 306 14.80 -1.06 -13.21
CA HIS A 306 14.71 -2.15 -14.18
C HIS A 306 13.46 -2.07 -15.06
N SER A 307 12.42 -1.38 -14.60
CA SER A 307 11.13 -1.32 -15.31
C SER A 307 10.74 0.08 -15.76
N ASN A 308 11.53 1.12 -15.46
CA ASN A 308 11.19 2.53 -15.73
C ASN A 308 9.80 2.95 -15.18
N GLY A 309 9.37 2.31 -14.09
CA GLY A 309 8.07 2.51 -13.48
C GLY A 309 8.04 3.60 -12.40
N TYR A 310 6.90 3.66 -11.71
CA TYR A 310 6.68 4.51 -10.55
C TYR A 310 6.48 3.65 -9.32
N PHE A 311 7.22 3.99 -8.27
CA PHE A 311 7.06 3.44 -6.93
C PHE A 311 6.48 4.51 -6.02
N ARG A 312 5.39 4.20 -5.33
CA ARG A 312 4.72 5.11 -4.39
C ARG A 312 4.60 4.42 -3.05
N LEU A 313 4.97 5.14 -2.00
CA LEU A 313 4.91 4.63 -0.65
C LEU A 313 4.32 5.67 0.28
N HIS A 314 3.28 5.28 0.99
CA HIS A 314 2.52 6.16 1.87
C HIS A 314 2.46 5.58 3.29
N THR A 315 2.66 6.46 4.27
CA THR A 315 2.29 6.20 5.67
C THR A 315 1.85 7.50 6.35
N ASN A 316 0.91 7.40 7.29
CA ASN A 316 0.39 8.53 8.05
C ASN A 316 -0.11 9.67 7.15
N ASN A 317 0.61 10.79 7.08
CA ASN A 317 0.26 11.98 6.32
C ASN A 317 1.21 12.23 5.14
N CYS A 318 2.10 11.29 4.83
CA CYS A 318 3.15 11.47 3.84
C CYS A 318 3.11 10.37 2.79
N GLN A 319 3.28 10.76 1.53
CA GLN A 319 3.59 9.87 0.42
C GLN A 319 4.86 10.32 -0.28
N ILE A 320 5.75 9.38 -0.59
CA ILE A 320 6.83 9.58 -1.54
C ILE A 320 6.49 8.95 -2.89
N ILE A 321 7.00 9.55 -3.95
CA ILE A 321 6.88 9.06 -5.33
C ILE A 321 8.28 9.04 -5.91
N ILE A 322 8.75 7.83 -6.19
CA ILE A 322 10.08 7.56 -6.74
C ILE A 322 9.91 7.10 -8.18
N SER A 323 10.69 7.72 -9.06
CA SER A 323 10.74 7.46 -10.50
C SER A 323 12.17 7.69 -10.99
N ASN A 324 12.41 7.45 -12.28
CA ASN A 324 13.70 7.68 -12.91
C ASN A 324 14.22 9.12 -12.87
N ARG A 325 13.43 10.11 -12.40
CA ARG A 325 13.93 11.49 -12.20
C ARG A 325 15.07 11.58 -11.19
N ILE A 326 15.14 10.64 -10.25
CA ILE A 326 16.24 10.54 -9.26
C ILE A 326 17.17 9.36 -9.53
N PHE A 327 17.18 8.84 -10.77
CA PHE A 327 17.96 7.67 -11.21
C PHE A 327 19.41 7.71 -10.75
N LYS A 328 20.11 8.84 -10.94
CA LYS A 328 21.53 9.01 -10.55
C LYS A 328 21.79 8.61 -9.08
N TYR A 329 20.87 8.92 -8.18
CA TYR A 329 21.03 8.63 -6.76
C TYR A 329 20.65 7.19 -6.43
N ILE A 330 19.72 6.60 -7.18
CA ILE A 330 19.24 5.23 -6.97
C ILE A 330 20.24 4.20 -7.50
N THR A 331 20.91 4.45 -8.64
CA THR A 331 21.91 3.51 -9.20
C THR A 331 23.04 3.22 -8.21
N SER A 332 23.58 4.26 -7.55
CA SER A 332 24.64 4.09 -6.54
C SER A 332 24.14 3.29 -5.33
N LEU A 333 22.87 3.39 -4.96
CA LEU A 333 22.32 2.56 -3.90
C LEU A 333 22.10 1.11 -4.34
N ASN A 334 21.77 0.87 -5.61
CA ASN A 334 21.62 -0.49 -6.14
C ASN A 334 22.95 -1.26 -6.05
N GLU A 335 24.05 -0.64 -6.47
CA GLU A 335 25.39 -1.23 -6.37
C GLU A 335 25.75 -1.57 -4.92
N LEU A 336 25.52 -0.62 -3.99
CA LEU A 336 25.76 -0.86 -2.56
C LEU A 336 24.85 -1.96 -1.99
N ARG A 337 23.62 -2.06 -2.49
CA ARG A 337 22.65 -3.08 -2.10
C ARG A 337 23.10 -4.48 -2.53
N ASP A 338 23.61 -4.61 -3.75
CA ASP A 338 24.14 -5.87 -4.26
C ASP A 338 25.36 -6.33 -3.45
N GLU A 339 26.24 -5.40 -3.05
CA GLU A 339 27.38 -5.70 -2.18
C GLU A 339 26.96 -6.13 -0.76
N ILE A 340 25.89 -5.55 -0.20
CA ILE A 340 25.30 -6.01 1.07
C ILE A 340 24.82 -7.45 0.93
N LEU A 341 24.05 -7.75 -0.12
CA LEU A 341 23.52 -9.10 -0.37
C LEU A 341 24.65 -10.12 -0.55
N GLU A 342 25.68 -9.78 -1.31
CA GLU A 342 26.83 -10.67 -1.49
C GLU A 342 27.60 -10.87 -0.18
N SER A 343 27.76 -9.83 0.64
CA SER A 343 28.41 -9.96 1.96
C SER A 343 27.65 -10.93 2.88
N HIS A 344 26.32 -10.85 2.93
CA HIS A 344 25.47 -11.79 3.65
C HIS A 344 25.65 -13.22 3.14
N LYS A 345 25.60 -13.40 1.82
CA LYS A 345 25.75 -14.71 1.17
C LYS A 345 27.12 -15.33 1.40
N LEU A 346 28.20 -14.56 1.31
CA LEU A 346 29.55 -15.05 1.58
C LEU A 346 29.71 -15.47 3.03
N PHE A 347 29.10 -14.75 3.97
CA PHE A 347 29.11 -15.12 5.38
C PHE A 347 28.30 -16.40 5.65
N GLU A 348 27.10 -16.52 5.07
CA GLU A 348 26.26 -17.73 5.18
C GLU A 348 26.95 -18.98 4.60
N LEU A 349 27.74 -18.80 3.54
CA LEU A 349 28.55 -19.86 2.92
C LEU A 349 29.91 -20.09 3.61
N GLU A 350 30.15 -19.48 4.77
CA GLU A 350 31.40 -19.56 5.55
C GLU A 350 32.66 -19.18 4.76
N LYS A 351 32.52 -18.31 3.75
CA LYS A 351 33.64 -17.87 2.88
C LYS A 351 34.42 -16.67 3.42
N ILE A 352 33.87 -15.96 4.40
CA ILE A 352 34.49 -14.81 5.07
C ILE A 352 34.32 -14.94 6.58
N SER A 353 35.25 -14.37 7.36
CA SER A 353 35.15 -14.40 8.81
C SER A 353 34.02 -13.49 9.33
N LEU A 354 33.56 -13.74 10.56
CA LEU A 354 32.58 -12.87 11.23
C LEU A 354 33.06 -11.41 11.30
N ASN A 355 34.35 -11.18 11.59
CA ASN A 355 34.91 -9.84 11.67
C ASN A 355 34.90 -9.14 10.30
N ASP A 356 35.30 -9.84 9.23
CA ASP A 356 35.31 -9.28 7.88
C ASP A 356 33.89 -8.94 7.42
N TYR A 357 32.93 -9.83 7.69
CA TYR A 357 31.52 -9.61 7.41
C TYR A 357 30.96 -8.39 8.17
N GLN A 358 31.19 -8.32 9.49
CA GLN A 358 30.72 -7.20 10.31
C GLN A 358 31.30 -5.87 9.82
N GLN A 359 32.60 -5.82 9.53
CA GLN A 359 33.26 -4.63 9.03
C GLN A 359 32.70 -4.22 7.66
N ALA A 360 32.57 -5.17 6.71
CA ALA A 360 32.01 -4.92 5.39
C ALA A 360 30.59 -4.33 5.47
N ILE A 361 29.70 -4.93 6.27
CA ILE A 361 28.33 -4.44 6.43
C ILE A 361 28.31 -3.04 7.05
N ILE A 362 29.12 -2.77 8.08
CA ILE A 362 29.18 -1.45 8.73
C ILE A 362 29.67 -0.38 7.74
N ASP A 363 30.71 -0.68 6.96
CA ASP A 363 31.25 0.25 5.97
C ASP A 363 30.23 0.57 4.88
N LYS A 364 29.57 -0.45 4.33
CA LYS A 364 28.52 -0.27 3.32
C LYS A 364 27.30 0.44 3.89
N LYS A 365 26.88 0.15 5.12
CA LYS A 365 25.80 0.90 5.81
C LYS A 365 26.08 2.39 5.86
N ASN A 366 27.30 2.78 6.23
CA ASN A 366 27.67 4.20 6.33
C ASN A 366 27.62 4.90 4.96
N LEU A 367 28.00 4.19 3.89
CA LEU A 367 27.87 4.69 2.52
C LEU A 367 26.40 4.81 2.10
N ILE A 368 25.61 3.78 2.35
CA ILE A 368 24.17 3.74 2.06
C ILE A 368 23.46 4.91 2.76
N SER A 369 23.74 5.14 4.04
CA SER A 369 23.16 6.26 4.81
C SER A 369 23.40 7.60 4.12
N LYS A 370 24.66 7.90 3.76
CA LYS A 370 25.01 9.13 3.02
C LYS A 370 24.32 9.25 1.66
N GLN A 371 24.05 8.14 0.97
CA GLN A 371 23.32 8.16 -0.29
C GLN A 371 21.82 8.40 -0.07
N PHE A 372 21.23 7.81 0.98
CA PHE A 372 19.85 8.12 1.37
C PHE A 372 19.67 9.59 1.72
N GLU A 373 20.59 10.22 2.45
CA GLU A 373 20.54 11.67 2.72
C GLU A 373 20.50 12.49 1.42
N LYS A 374 21.31 12.12 0.41
CA LYS A 374 21.27 12.76 -0.91
C LYS A 374 19.94 12.56 -1.62
N ILE A 375 19.37 11.35 -1.55
CA ILE A 375 18.06 11.06 -2.14
C ILE A 375 16.98 11.90 -1.49
N ILE A 376 16.96 12.00 -0.16
CA ILE A 376 15.95 12.79 0.55
C ILE A 376 16.07 14.25 0.15
N ASN A 377 17.28 14.82 0.19
CA ASN A 377 17.50 16.20 -0.23
C ASN A 377 17.11 16.44 -1.68
N ALA A 378 17.38 15.49 -2.59
CA ALA A 378 16.93 15.58 -3.98
C ALA A 378 15.39 15.48 -4.08
N THR A 379 14.76 14.58 -3.33
CA THR A 379 13.31 14.38 -3.31
C THR A 379 12.61 15.63 -2.78
N ILE A 380 13.17 16.29 -1.76
CA ILE A 380 12.70 17.58 -1.23
C ILE A 380 12.85 18.69 -2.26
N LYS A 381 13.96 18.74 -3.00
CA LYS A 381 14.16 19.75 -4.06
C LYS A 381 13.08 19.68 -5.14
N TYR A 382 12.55 18.49 -5.42
CA TYR A 382 11.46 18.27 -6.37
C TYR A 382 10.06 18.39 -5.75
N TYR A 383 9.96 18.77 -4.46
CA TYR A 383 8.69 19.09 -3.84
C TYR A 383 8.07 20.32 -4.51
N SER A 384 6.82 20.18 -4.94
CA SER A 384 5.95 21.29 -5.34
C SER A 384 4.68 21.28 -4.50
N GLU A 385 4.15 22.46 -4.16
CA GLU A 385 2.83 22.55 -3.50
C GLU A 385 1.71 21.95 -4.38
N GLU A 386 1.91 21.90 -5.70
CA GLU A 386 1.04 21.16 -6.61
C GLU A 386 1.20 19.64 -6.40
N THR A 387 0.25 19.03 -5.71
CA THR A 387 0.26 17.61 -5.34
C THR A 387 0.38 16.68 -6.55
N LYS A 388 -0.18 17.05 -7.71
CA LYS A 388 -0.17 16.19 -8.91
C LYS A 388 1.24 15.89 -9.43
N PHE A 389 2.16 16.84 -9.37
CA PHE A 389 3.49 16.74 -9.97
C PHE A 389 4.64 16.54 -8.97
N SER A 390 4.34 16.63 -7.68
CA SER A 390 5.33 16.54 -6.61
C SER A 390 5.82 15.10 -6.36
N SER A 391 7.12 14.96 -6.08
CA SER A 391 7.76 13.73 -5.59
C SER A 391 7.41 13.41 -4.12
N ILE A 392 6.90 14.39 -3.38
CA ILE A 392 6.44 14.25 -1.99
C ILE A 392 5.06 14.86 -1.87
N ARG A 393 4.15 14.16 -1.22
CA ARG A 393 2.81 14.68 -0.93
C ARG A 393 2.56 14.64 0.56
N PHE A 394 2.17 15.78 1.10
CA PHE A 394 1.71 15.90 2.47
C PHE A 394 0.20 16.08 2.49
N TYR A 395 -0.47 15.28 3.31
CA TYR A 395 -1.91 15.27 3.42
C TYR A 395 -2.32 15.78 4.80
N ASN A 396 -3.37 16.60 4.85
CA ASN A 396 -3.87 17.13 6.12
C ASN A 396 -4.60 16.09 6.98
N VAL A 397 -4.99 14.96 6.38
CA VAL A 397 -5.65 13.86 7.07
C VAL A 397 -4.76 12.64 7.07
N ARG A 398 -4.66 12.04 8.25
CA ARG A 398 -3.85 10.85 8.49
C ARG A 398 -4.59 9.60 8.00
N PHE A 399 -3.95 8.81 7.16
CA PHE A 399 -4.32 7.41 6.95
C PHE A 399 -3.39 6.52 7.79
N LYS A 400 -3.96 5.77 8.74
CA LYS A 400 -3.20 4.94 9.66
C LYS A 400 -2.90 3.59 9.00
N GLY A 401 -1.62 3.27 8.83
CA GLY A 401 -1.17 2.04 8.17
C GLY A 401 -0.11 2.34 7.10
N VAL A 402 0.09 1.37 6.22
CA VAL A 402 0.99 1.46 5.07
C VAL A 402 0.22 1.24 3.79
N HIS A 403 0.58 1.99 2.75
CA HIS A 403 0.13 1.72 1.39
C HIS A 403 1.31 1.80 0.42
N ILE A 404 1.51 0.72 -0.33
CA ILE A 404 2.49 0.58 -1.40
C ILE A 404 1.74 0.52 -2.71
N GLU A 405 2.14 1.34 -3.67
CA GLU A 405 1.60 1.35 -5.02
C GLU A 405 2.75 1.32 -6.03
N VAL A 406 2.59 0.50 -7.06
CA VAL A 406 3.56 0.31 -8.12
C VAL A 406 2.85 0.37 -9.47
N GLU A 407 3.52 0.99 -10.43
CA GLU A 407 3.08 1.12 -11.82
C GLU A 407 4.28 0.82 -12.72
N ILE A 408 4.18 -0.26 -13.50
CA ILE A 408 5.25 -0.78 -14.38
C ILE A 408 4.72 -0.75 -15.82
N PRO A 409 5.31 0.04 -16.74
CA PRO A 409 4.91 0.02 -18.14
C PRO A 409 5.16 -1.37 -18.77
N ASN A 410 4.34 -1.73 -19.76
CA ASN A 410 4.48 -2.97 -20.53
C ASN A 410 5.62 -2.94 -21.55
#